data_AF-A0A1Q7M2U9-F1
#
_entry.id   AF-A0A1Q7M2U9-F1
#
_cell.length_a   1.000
_cell.length_b   1.000
_cell.length_c   1.000
_cell.angle_alpha   90.00
_cell.angle_beta   90.00
_cell.angle_gamma   90.00
#
_symmetry.space_group_name_H-M   'P 1'
#
loop_
_entity.id
_entity.type
_entity.pdbx_description
1 polymer ?
#
loop_
_entity_poly.entity_id
_entity_poly.type
_entity_poly.pdbx_seq_one_letter_code
_entity_poly.pdbx_strand_id
1 'polypeptide(L)'
;MIQLLLSIATHSVALLVYPGLLVMVSFGALVELAWMRASRKDWQWPDLPRRRVTPVLATIALCSVLASVQLAAPFNPVAGAERSVVLAAVGLAFTAWADLALTVEFVAAPGLLLIAQFCWLLAVLGPAVEPESLRPQVLGNVLVPGLLPVKVACGFLYLLALPALMRLWPLSPPADRREKPRLDAARILTWLPYCGLFTTLFVPPPADDALGFVRFFGITFLVAAVAIGLGVFMRRRGEAGVRGLYARAVTPFAGLVIAIVVATSVLMR
;
A
#
# COMPACT_ATOMS: atom_id res chain seq x y z
N MET A 1 -21.77 -3.46 -29.69
CA MET A 1 -21.07 -4.75 -29.49
C MET A 1 -19.54 -4.60 -29.55
N ILE A 2 -18.97 -4.00 -30.61
CA ILE A 2 -17.51 -3.79 -30.74
C ILE A 2 -16.92 -2.94 -29.59
N GLN A 3 -17.57 -1.83 -29.21
CA GLN A 3 -17.13 -0.99 -28.08
C GLN A 3 -17.17 -1.74 -26.72
N LEU A 4 -18.15 -2.62 -26.53
CA LEU A 4 -18.26 -3.46 -25.33
C LEU A 4 -17.12 -4.48 -25.28
N LEU A 5 -16.84 -5.15 -26.40
CA LEU A 5 -15.73 -6.11 -26.50
C LEU A 5 -14.38 -5.42 -26.29
N LEU A 6 -14.19 -4.22 -26.86
CA LEU A 6 -12.98 -3.43 -26.66
C LEU A 6 -12.81 -3.02 -25.19
N SER A 7 -13.89 -2.57 -24.54
CA SER A 7 -13.88 -2.22 -23.12
C SER A 7 -13.58 -3.43 -22.23
N ILE A 8 -14.19 -4.59 -22.49
CA ILE A 8 -13.90 -5.83 -21.74
C ILE A 8 -12.43 -6.23 -21.94
N ALA A 9 -11.91 -6.11 -23.17
CA ALA A 9 -10.52 -6.43 -23.47
C ALA A 9 -9.54 -5.51 -22.73
N THR A 10 -9.76 -4.19 -22.74
CA THR A 10 -8.88 -3.23 -22.04
C THR A 10 -8.90 -3.46 -20.52
N HIS A 11 -10.08 -3.69 -19.93
CA HIS A 11 -10.20 -4.00 -18.51
C HIS A 11 -9.56 -5.35 -18.16
N SER A 12 -9.71 -6.37 -19.01
CA SER A 12 -9.07 -7.67 -18.81
C SER A 12 -7.55 -7.57 -18.86
N VAL A 13 -7.01 -6.79 -19.81
CA VAL A 13 -5.57 -6.50 -19.88
C VAL A 13 -5.10 -5.74 -18.64
N ALA A 14 -5.88 -4.76 -18.16
CA ALA A 14 -5.56 -4.02 -16.96
C ALA A 14 -5.50 -4.91 -15.71
N LEU A 15 -6.47 -5.82 -15.56
CA LEU A 15 -6.59 -6.72 -14.42
C LEU A 15 -5.55 -7.85 -14.43
N LEU A 16 -5.25 -8.43 -15.60
CA LEU A 16 -4.38 -9.61 -15.70
C LEU A 16 -2.91 -9.25 -15.92
N VAL A 17 -2.64 -8.21 -16.70
CA VAL A 17 -1.28 -7.89 -17.19
C VAL A 17 -0.73 -6.67 -16.46
N TYR A 18 -1.23 -5.49 -16.76
CA TYR A 18 -0.64 -4.23 -16.31
C TYR A 18 -1.71 -3.16 -16.07
N PRO A 19 -1.77 -2.52 -14.88
CA PRO A 19 -0.92 -2.71 -13.71
C PRO A 19 -1.33 -3.89 -12.80
N GLY A 20 -2.19 -4.79 -13.28
CA GLY A 20 -2.78 -5.91 -12.55
C GLY A 20 -1.84 -7.06 -12.18
N LEU A 21 -2.38 -8.28 -12.20
CA LEU A 21 -1.82 -9.45 -11.52
C LEU A 21 -0.36 -9.75 -11.87
N LEU A 22 0.02 -9.74 -13.15
CA LEU A 22 1.38 -10.08 -13.59
C LEU A 22 2.42 -9.11 -13.02
N VAL A 23 2.16 -7.81 -13.12
CA VAL A 23 3.09 -6.80 -12.61
C VAL A 23 3.09 -6.74 -11.09
N MET A 24 1.94 -6.98 -10.44
CA MET A 24 1.87 -7.11 -8.99
C MET A 24 2.71 -8.27 -8.47
N VAL A 25 2.58 -9.46 -9.07
CA VAL A 25 3.31 -10.66 -8.63
C VAL A 25 4.81 -10.50 -8.87
N SER A 26 5.23 -9.99 -10.02
CA SER A 26 6.65 -9.77 -10.32
C SER A 26 7.28 -8.71 -9.40
N PHE A 27 6.63 -7.55 -9.25
CA PHE A 27 7.10 -6.50 -8.33
C PHE A 27 7.14 -7.01 -6.89
N GLY A 28 6.04 -7.61 -6.44
CA GLY A 28 5.91 -8.10 -5.07
C GLY A 28 6.90 -9.21 -4.75
N ALA A 29 7.19 -10.12 -5.67
CA ALA A 29 8.19 -11.17 -5.47
C ALA A 29 9.60 -10.58 -5.30
N LEU A 30 9.97 -9.58 -6.10
CA LEU A 30 11.27 -8.91 -6.00
C LEU A 30 11.42 -8.18 -4.65
N VAL A 31 10.38 -7.42 -4.25
CA VAL A 31 10.39 -6.67 -3.00
C VAL A 31 10.35 -7.61 -1.79
N GLU A 32 9.58 -8.69 -1.85
CA GLU A 32 9.52 -9.69 -0.79
C GLU A 32 10.88 -10.40 -0.60
N LEU A 33 11.58 -10.72 -1.69
CA LEU A 33 12.94 -11.25 -1.63
C LEU A 33 13.91 -10.25 -0.99
N ALA A 34 13.80 -8.96 -1.33
CA ALA A 34 14.60 -7.90 -0.71
C ALA A 34 14.30 -7.74 0.79
N TRP A 35 13.02 -7.80 1.19
CA TRP A 35 12.59 -7.80 2.59
C TRP A 35 13.20 -8.98 3.36
N MET A 36 13.11 -10.20 2.81
CA MET A 36 13.68 -11.40 3.41
C MET A 36 15.20 -11.30 3.57
N ARG A 37 15.88 -10.71 2.58
CA ARG A 37 17.33 -10.44 2.62
C ARG A 37 17.70 -9.44 3.70
N ALA A 38 16.97 -8.33 3.79
CA ALA A 38 17.25 -7.27 4.74
C ALA A 38 16.95 -7.67 6.20
N SER A 39 16.03 -8.61 6.38
CA SER A 39 15.49 -8.98 7.67
C SER A 39 16.12 -10.23 8.31
N ARG A 40 17.04 -10.91 7.62
CA ARG A 40 17.78 -12.08 8.14
C ARG A 40 19.29 -11.95 7.93
N LYS A 41 20.06 -12.52 8.87
CA LYS A 41 21.53 -12.53 8.83
C LYS A 41 22.09 -13.63 7.92
N ASP A 42 21.40 -14.78 7.87
CA ASP A 42 21.82 -15.94 7.07
C ASP A 42 20.94 -16.09 5.82
N TRP A 43 21.58 -16.03 4.65
CA TRP A 43 20.90 -16.12 3.36
C TRP A 43 20.70 -17.58 2.95
N GLN A 44 19.44 -18.00 2.93
CA GLN A 44 19.01 -19.27 2.33
C GLN A 44 17.89 -18.98 1.34
N TRP A 45 17.88 -19.69 0.21
CA TRP A 45 16.79 -19.59 -0.75
C TRP A 45 15.46 -19.94 -0.07
N PRO A 46 14.46 -19.05 -0.11
CA PRO A 46 13.17 -19.32 0.52
C PRO A 46 12.41 -20.38 -0.28
N ASP A 47 11.67 -21.22 0.43
CA ASP A 47 10.74 -22.13 -0.24
C ASP A 47 9.59 -21.33 -0.84
N LEU A 48 9.13 -21.77 -2.03
CA LEU A 48 7.94 -21.23 -2.69
C LEU A 48 6.71 -21.29 -1.77
N PRO A 49 5.76 -20.36 -1.91
CA PRO A 49 4.55 -20.35 -1.10
C PRO A 49 3.73 -21.61 -1.39
N ARG A 50 3.86 -22.63 -0.53
CA ARG A 50 3.18 -23.93 -0.66
C ARG A 50 1.82 -23.96 0.04
N ARG A 51 1.19 -22.80 0.27
CA ARG A 51 -0.20 -22.73 0.76
C ARG A 51 -1.12 -23.14 -0.39
N ARG A 52 -2.05 -24.07 -0.14
CA ARG A 52 -3.14 -24.35 -1.09
C ARG A 52 -3.89 -23.05 -1.36
N VAL A 53 -4.37 -22.85 -2.59
CA VAL A 53 -5.21 -21.71 -2.95
C VAL A 53 -6.41 -21.70 -2.01
N THR A 54 -6.46 -20.72 -1.10
CA THR A 54 -7.58 -20.53 -0.19
C THR A 54 -8.51 -19.46 -0.77
N PRO A 55 -9.82 -19.53 -0.48
CA PRO A 55 -10.76 -18.47 -0.87
C PRO A 55 -10.31 -17.09 -0.41
N VAL A 56 -9.68 -17.00 0.77
CA VAL A 56 -9.17 -15.75 1.32
C VAL A 56 -8.00 -15.19 0.51
N LEU A 57 -7.07 -16.03 0.03
CA LEU A 57 -5.99 -15.57 -0.84
C LEU A 57 -6.55 -15.07 -2.18
N ALA A 58 -7.61 -15.70 -2.70
CA ALA A 58 -8.30 -15.22 -3.89
C ALA A 58 -8.98 -13.86 -3.66
N THR A 59 -9.58 -13.62 -2.49
CA THR A 59 -10.12 -12.31 -2.10
C THR A 59 -9.01 -11.26 -2.03
N ILE A 60 -7.87 -11.58 -1.40
CA ILE A 60 -6.72 -10.67 -1.33
C ILE A 60 -6.22 -10.34 -2.75
N ALA A 61 -6.09 -11.33 -3.62
CA ALA A 61 -5.70 -11.13 -5.01
C ALA A 61 -6.68 -10.21 -5.74
N LEU A 62 -7.99 -10.48 -5.65
CA LEU A 62 -9.02 -9.68 -6.30
C LEU A 62 -9.00 -8.22 -5.81
N CYS A 63 -9.00 -8.02 -4.49
CA CYS A 63 -8.95 -6.67 -3.90
C CYS A 63 -7.67 -5.92 -4.25
N SER A 64 -6.53 -6.62 -4.27
CA SER A 64 -5.23 -6.02 -4.60
C SER A 64 -5.16 -5.63 -6.08
N VAL A 65 -5.70 -6.47 -6.98
CA VAL A 65 -5.79 -6.17 -8.42
C VAL A 65 -6.74 -5.02 -8.68
N LEU A 66 -7.90 -5.00 -8.02
CA LEU A 66 -8.83 -3.88 -8.11
C LEU A 66 -8.16 -2.58 -7.71
N ALA A 67 -7.38 -2.58 -6.63
CA ALA A 67 -6.64 -1.42 -6.17
C ALA A 67 -5.49 -1.02 -7.11
N SER A 68 -4.77 -1.99 -7.70
CA SER A 68 -3.65 -1.69 -8.61
C SER A 68 -4.12 -1.01 -9.90
N VAL A 69 -5.31 -1.37 -10.40
CA VAL A 69 -5.91 -0.74 -11.58
C VAL A 69 -6.33 0.71 -11.31
N GLN A 70 -6.55 1.11 -10.06
CA GLN A 70 -6.84 2.50 -9.70
C GLN A 70 -5.61 3.40 -9.72
N LEU A 71 -4.40 2.85 -9.84
CA LEU A 71 -3.17 3.63 -9.77
C LEU A 71 -3.03 4.58 -10.97
N ALA A 72 -2.34 5.70 -10.75
CA ALA A 72 -1.89 6.60 -11.80
C ALA A 72 -0.63 6.08 -12.50
N ALA A 73 -0.55 4.75 -12.72
CA ALA A 73 0.53 4.14 -13.47
C ALA A 73 0.46 4.57 -14.95
N PRO A 74 1.59 4.90 -15.59
CA PRO A 74 1.61 5.35 -16.97
C PRO A 74 1.22 4.20 -17.91
N PHE A 75 0.54 4.48 -19.01
CA PHE A 75 -0.04 3.48 -19.93
C PHE A 75 -1.06 2.52 -19.29
N ASN A 76 -1.62 2.86 -18.12
CA ASN A 76 -2.68 2.05 -17.53
C ASN A 76 -3.92 2.06 -18.46
N PRO A 77 -4.40 0.89 -18.94
CA PRO A 77 -5.49 0.80 -19.92
C PRO A 77 -6.84 1.35 -19.44
N VAL A 78 -7.06 1.44 -18.12
CA VAL A 78 -8.31 1.98 -17.56
C VAL A 78 -8.27 3.50 -17.60
N ALA A 79 -9.35 4.13 -18.10
CA ALA A 79 -9.38 5.57 -18.27
C ALA A 79 -9.24 6.30 -16.92
N GLY A 80 -8.52 7.42 -16.89
CA GLY A 80 -8.30 8.18 -15.64
C GLY A 80 -9.61 8.65 -14.97
N ALA A 81 -10.67 8.85 -15.75
CA ALA A 81 -12.00 9.21 -15.25
C ALA A 81 -12.70 8.09 -14.46
N GLU A 82 -12.33 6.84 -14.70
CA GLU A 82 -12.91 5.64 -14.06
C GLU A 82 -12.15 5.26 -12.78
N ARG A 83 -10.98 5.88 -12.54
CA ARG A 83 -10.13 5.56 -11.39
C ARG A 83 -10.60 6.30 -10.14
N SER A 84 -10.65 5.59 -9.02
CA SER A 84 -11.11 6.12 -7.73
C SER A 84 -10.18 5.72 -6.59
N VAL A 85 -9.72 6.71 -5.84
CA VAL A 85 -8.92 6.53 -4.63
C VAL A 85 -9.71 5.79 -3.56
N VAL A 86 -11.03 5.97 -3.49
CA VAL A 86 -11.88 5.24 -2.54
C VAL A 86 -11.91 3.75 -2.87
N LEU A 87 -12.03 3.38 -4.14
CA LEU A 87 -11.99 1.97 -4.54
C LEU A 87 -10.63 1.34 -4.22
N ALA A 88 -9.53 2.06 -4.44
CA ALA A 88 -8.20 1.61 -4.06
C ALA A 88 -8.07 1.44 -2.53
N ALA A 89 -8.55 2.43 -1.77
CA ALA A 89 -8.50 2.48 -0.32
C ALA A 89 -9.27 1.31 0.31
N VAL A 90 -10.52 1.12 -0.14
CA VAL A 90 -11.41 0.06 0.33
C VAL A 90 -10.84 -1.32 -0.04
N GLY A 91 -10.41 -1.50 -1.29
CA GLY A 91 -9.79 -2.75 -1.74
C GLY A 91 -8.60 -3.14 -0.86
N LEU A 92 -7.65 -2.23 -0.66
CA LEU A 92 -6.49 -2.47 0.18
C LEU A 92 -6.84 -2.66 1.66
N ALA A 93 -7.77 -1.87 2.21
CA ALA A 93 -8.25 -2.05 3.58
C ALA A 93 -8.75 -3.48 3.80
N PHE A 94 -9.57 -4.00 2.88
CA PHE A 94 -10.07 -5.37 2.95
C PHE A 94 -8.96 -6.42 2.91
N THR A 95 -7.84 -6.19 2.21
CA THR A 95 -6.73 -7.17 2.19
C THR A 95 -6.11 -7.39 3.57
N ALA A 96 -5.94 -6.33 4.37
CA ALA A 96 -5.37 -6.40 5.71
C ALA A 96 -6.25 -7.20 6.68
N TRP A 97 -7.57 -7.08 6.55
CA TRP A 97 -8.56 -7.82 7.33
C TRP A 97 -8.75 -9.25 6.84
N ALA A 98 -8.77 -9.47 5.52
CA ALA A 98 -8.84 -10.80 4.93
C ALA A 98 -7.64 -11.65 5.37
N ASP A 99 -6.43 -11.10 5.35
CA ASP A 99 -5.25 -11.81 5.83
C ASP A 99 -5.30 -12.11 7.34
N LEU A 100 -6.08 -11.35 8.12
CA LEU A 100 -6.31 -11.62 9.55
C LEU A 100 -7.18 -12.86 9.76
N ALA A 101 -8.16 -13.09 8.88
CA ALA A 101 -9.00 -14.29 8.90
C ALA A 101 -8.19 -15.59 8.67
N LEU A 102 -7.04 -15.51 7.99
CA LEU A 102 -6.11 -16.63 7.81
C LEU A 102 -5.14 -16.84 8.98
N THR A 103 -5.06 -15.89 9.92
CA THR A 103 -4.03 -15.83 10.95
C THR A 103 -4.60 -15.47 12.32
N VAL A 104 -5.86 -15.80 12.60
CA VAL A 104 -6.57 -15.45 13.85
C VAL A 104 -5.78 -15.91 15.09
N GLU A 105 -5.09 -17.04 14.99
CA GLU A 105 -4.24 -17.60 16.06
C GLU A 105 -2.92 -16.84 16.30
N PHE A 106 -2.54 -15.90 15.42
CA PHE A 106 -1.21 -15.29 15.39
C PHE A 106 -1.19 -13.76 15.57
N VAL A 107 -2.33 -13.13 15.89
CA VAL A 107 -2.38 -11.67 16.05
C VAL A 107 -2.55 -11.30 17.52
N ALA A 108 -1.45 -10.95 18.18
CA ALA A 108 -1.45 -10.55 19.58
C ALA A 108 -2.13 -9.18 19.88
N ALA A 109 -2.62 -8.44 18.88
CA ALA A 109 -3.32 -7.15 19.09
C ALA A 109 -4.08 -6.64 17.83
N PRO A 110 -5.36 -6.99 17.61
CA PRO A 110 -6.15 -6.45 16.50
C PRO A 110 -6.35 -4.92 16.58
N GLY A 111 -6.27 -4.33 17.78
CA GLY A 111 -6.42 -2.89 17.97
C GLY A 111 -5.35 -2.04 17.28
N LEU A 112 -4.11 -2.52 17.17
CA LEU A 112 -3.04 -1.75 16.52
C LEU A 112 -3.21 -1.72 15.00
N LEU A 113 -3.67 -2.83 14.41
CA LEU A 113 -4.02 -2.88 12.99
C LEU A 113 -5.16 -1.90 12.68
N LEU A 114 -6.16 -1.82 13.56
CA LEU A 114 -7.26 -0.86 13.42
C LEU A 114 -6.75 0.59 13.48
N ILE A 115 -5.89 0.94 14.45
CA ILE A 115 -5.27 2.27 14.53
C ILE A 115 -4.47 2.59 13.27
N ALA A 116 -3.63 1.67 12.80
CA ALA A 116 -2.83 1.85 11.59
C ALA A 116 -3.72 2.01 10.35
N GLN A 117 -4.81 1.24 10.24
CA GLN A 117 -5.78 1.34 9.16
C GLN A 117 -6.50 2.69 9.15
N PHE A 118 -6.92 3.20 10.32
CA PHE A 118 -7.52 4.53 10.43
C PHE A 118 -6.53 5.63 10.07
N CYS A 119 -5.30 5.56 10.58
CA CYS A 119 -4.23 6.52 10.24
C CYS A 119 -3.94 6.51 8.73
N TRP A 120 -3.92 5.34 8.12
CA TRP A 120 -3.69 5.19 6.70
C TRP A 120 -4.86 5.71 5.86
N LEU A 121 -6.11 5.42 6.24
CA LEU A 121 -7.29 5.95 5.56
C LEU A 121 -7.32 7.48 5.63
N LEU A 122 -6.99 8.06 6.79
CA LEU A 122 -6.83 9.50 6.94
C LEU A 122 -5.73 10.05 6.01
N ALA A 123 -4.60 9.36 5.90
CA ALA A 123 -3.52 9.75 4.99
C ALA A 123 -3.92 9.67 3.52
N VAL A 124 -4.74 8.68 3.14
CA VAL A 124 -5.22 8.49 1.76
C VAL A 124 -6.28 9.52 1.37
N LEU A 125 -7.22 9.81 2.28
CA LEU A 125 -8.38 10.66 2.00
C LEU A 125 -8.14 12.13 2.36
N GLY A 126 -7.23 12.44 3.27
CA GLY A 126 -6.92 13.82 3.68
C GLY A 126 -6.60 14.75 2.50
N PRO A 127 -5.74 14.35 1.54
CA PRO A 127 -5.45 15.16 0.35
C PRO A 127 -6.65 15.36 -0.60
N ALA A 128 -7.72 14.57 -0.47
CA ALA A 128 -8.90 14.63 -1.33
C ALA A 128 -9.96 15.63 -0.86
N VAL A 129 -9.85 16.13 0.37
CA VAL A 129 -10.83 17.05 0.98
C VAL A 129 -10.90 18.37 0.22
N GLU A 130 -9.76 18.95 -0.10
CA GLU A 130 -9.65 20.27 -0.74
C GLU A 130 -9.94 20.29 -2.25
N PRO A 131 -9.36 19.40 -3.07
CA PRO A 131 -9.66 19.38 -4.50
C PRO A 131 -11.06 18.80 -4.83
N GLU A 132 -11.81 18.37 -3.81
CA GLU A 132 -13.14 17.73 -3.91
C GLU A 132 -13.19 16.61 -4.97
N SER A 133 -12.06 15.95 -5.20
CA SER A 133 -11.87 14.99 -6.27
C SER A 133 -11.33 13.68 -5.72
N LEU A 134 -12.01 12.59 -6.07
CA LEU A 134 -11.58 11.24 -5.70
C LEU A 134 -10.67 10.62 -6.77
N ARG A 135 -10.29 11.41 -7.80
CA ARG A 135 -9.46 10.95 -8.90
C ARG A 135 -7.98 10.98 -8.49
N PRO A 136 -7.28 9.84 -8.54
CA PRO A 136 -5.90 9.75 -8.07
C PRO A 136 -4.95 10.71 -8.78
N GLN A 137 -5.16 10.93 -10.09
CA GLN A 137 -4.32 11.81 -10.91
C GLN A 137 -4.44 13.27 -10.51
N VAL A 138 -5.65 13.70 -10.11
CA VAL A 138 -5.89 15.08 -9.66
C VAL A 138 -5.13 15.31 -8.36
N LEU A 139 -5.24 14.40 -7.40
CA LEU A 139 -4.55 14.50 -6.10
C LEU A 139 -3.02 14.51 -6.24
N GLY A 140 -2.47 13.66 -7.11
CA GLY A 140 -1.05 13.66 -7.43
C GLY A 140 -0.59 15.00 -8.03
N ASN A 141 -1.40 15.60 -8.91
CA ASN A 141 -1.07 16.83 -9.64
C ASN A 141 -1.32 18.13 -8.87
N VAL A 142 -2.03 18.10 -7.73
CA VAL A 142 -2.21 19.28 -6.89
C VAL A 142 -0.84 19.75 -6.38
N LEU A 143 -0.39 20.85 -6.97
CA LEU A 143 0.83 21.61 -6.64
C LEU A 143 0.48 22.99 -6.06
N VAL A 144 -0.70 23.11 -5.44
CA VAL A 144 -1.09 24.35 -4.75
C VAL A 144 -0.19 24.49 -3.52
N PRO A 145 0.61 25.57 -3.39
CA PRO A 145 1.57 25.71 -2.30
C PRO A 145 0.95 25.60 -0.90
N GLY A 146 -0.30 26.07 -0.73
CA GLY A 146 -1.03 25.95 0.54
C GLY A 146 -1.48 24.53 0.91
N LEU A 147 -1.54 23.60 -0.06
CA LEU A 147 -1.89 22.19 0.16
C LEU A 147 -0.66 21.29 0.37
N LEU A 148 0.56 21.82 0.16
CA LEU A 148 1.81 21.08 0.37
C LEU A 148 1.98 20.58 1.81
N PRO A 149 1.71 21.37 2.88
CA PRO A 149 1.86 20.88 4.25
C PRO A 149 0.94 19.68 4.54
N VAL A 150 -0.30 19.72 4.07
CA VAL A 150 -1.26 18.60 4.17
C VAL A 150 -0.70 17.37 3.45
N LYS A 151 -0.26 17.54 2.20
CA LYS A 151 0.27 16.45 1.37
C LYS A 151 1.50 15.80 2.00
N VAL A 152 2.40 16.60 2.55
CA VAL A 152 3.61 16.12 3.25
C VAL A 152 3.23 15.38 4.54
N ALA A 153 2.36 15.96 5.37
CA ALA A 153 1.94 15.35 6.63
C ALA A 153 1.19 14.02 6.41
N CYS A 154 0.26 13.98 5.46
CA CYS A 154 -0.42 12.77 5.03
C CYS A 154 0.57 11.75 4.45
N GLY A 155 1.55 12.18 3.65
CA GLY A 155 2.58 11.30 3.10
C GLY A 155 3.41 10.62 4.19
N PHE A 156 3.86 11.36 5.20
CA PHE A 156 4.55 10.79 6.35
C PHE A 156 3.66 9.81 7.12
N LEU A 157 2.40 10.17 7.38
CA LEU A 157 1.46 9.30 8.07
C LEU A 157 1.20 7.99 7.29
N TYR A 158 1.12 8.07 5.97
CA TYR A 158 0.99 6.91 5.09
C TYR A 158 2.18 5.95 5.27
N LEU A 159 3.40 6.47 5.16
CA LEU A 159 4.63 5.67 5.29
C LEU A 159 4.77 5.05 6.68
N LEU A 160 4.35 5.75 7.74
CA LEU A 160 4.35 5.22 9.10
C LEU A 160 3.31 4.11 9.31
N ALA A 161 2.20 4.12 8.58
CA ALA A 161 1.18 3.09 8.67
C ALA A 161 1.52 1.82 7.87
N LEU A 162 2.28 1.95 6.77
CA LEU A 162 2.62 0.84 5.87
C LEU A 162 3.21 -0.40 6.57
N PRO A 163 4.21 -0.31 7.46
CA PRO A 163 4.80 -1.49 8.09
C PRO A 163 3.80 -2.30 8.93
N ALA A 164 2.83 -1.65 9.56
CA ALA A 164 1.78 -2.33 10.32
C ALA A 164 0.76 -3.01 9.39
N LEU A 165 0.35 -2.34 8.31
CA LEU A 165 -0.59 -2.90 7.33
C LEU A 165 0.00 -4.10 6.58
N MET A 166 1.29 -4.04 6.25
CA MET A 166 2.03 -5.10 5.57
C MET A 166 2.66 -6.13 6.51
N ARG A 167 2.41 -6.01 7.82
CA ARG A 167 2.92 -6.94 8.86
C ARG A 167 4.44 -7.16 8.79
N LEU A 168 5.19 -6.08 8.60
CA LEU A 168 6.66 -6.09 8.51
C LEU A 168 7.34 -6.17 9.90
N TRP A 169 6.58 -6.17 10.99
CA TRP A 169 7.08 -6.28 12.36
C TRP A 169 6.36 -7.43 13.09
N PRO A 170 6.94 -8.04 14.13
CA PRO A 170 6.38 -9.26 14.69
C PRO A 170 5.11 -8.95 15.49
N LEU A 171 4.05 -9.74 15.31
CA LEU A 171 2.90 -9.78 16.20
C LEU A 171 2.71 -11.13 16.91
N SER A 172 3.67 -12.05 16.74
CA SER A 172 3.99 -13.18 17.63
C SER A 172 5.20 -13.94 17.07
N PRO A 173 6.00 -14.64 17.90
CA PRO A 173 7.10 -15.45 17.42
C PRO A 173 6.57 -16.60 16.55
N PRO A 174 7.32 -17.05 15.55
CA PRO A 174 6.95 -18.24 14.82
C PRO A 174 6.95 -19.41 15.81
N ALA A 175 5.76 -19.92 16.14
CA ALA A 175 5.62 -21.32 16.57
C ALA A 175 6.03 -22.28 15.44
N ASP A 176 6.42 -21.77 14.27
CA ASP A 176 7.18 -22.50 13.28
C ASP A 176 8.62 -22.73 13.78
N ARG A 177 8.80 -23.83 14.50
CA ARG A 177 10.03 -24.66 14.49
C ARG A 177 10.31 -25.19 13.06
N ARG A 178 10.25 -24.33 12.04
CA ARG A 178 10.47 -24.73 10.64
C ARG A 178 11.83 -24.22 10.17
N GLU A 179 12.62 -25.16 9.68
CA GLU A 179 14.03 -24.98 9.30
C GLU A 179 14.25 -24.01 8.13
N LYS A 180 13.22 -23.67 7.34
CA LYS A 180 13.36 -22.83 6.14
C LYS A 180 12.42 -21.62 6.06
N PRO A 181 12.93 -20.45 5.60
CA PRO A 181 12.13 -19.28 5.28
C PRO A 181 11.14 -19.53 4.13
N ARG A 182 9.95 -18.93 4.19
CA ARG A 182 8.93 -18.99 3.14
C ARG A 182 8.53 -17.59 2.67
N LEU A 183 8.22 -17.48 1.38
CA LEU A 183 7.60 -16.29 0.81
C LEU A 183 6.13 -16.17 1.25
N ASP A 184 5.69 -14.95 1.55
CA ASP A 184 4.30 -14.66 1.88
C ASP A 184 3.52 -14.19 0.65
N ALA A 185 2.64 -15.06 0.15
CA ALA A 185 1.85 -14.80 -1.05
C ALA A 185 0.91 -13.59 -0.88
N ALA A 186 0.36 -13.35 0.32
CA ALA A 186 -0.51 -12.20 0.56
C ALA A 186 0.28 -10.89 0.50
N ARG A 187 1.49 -10.90 1.07
CA ARG A 187 2.38 -9.74 1.03
C ARG A 187 2.91 -9.45 -0.37
N ILE A 188 3.25 -10.49 -1.15
CA ILE A 188 3.61 -10.35 -2.57
C ILE A 188 2.53 -9.60 -3.34
N LEU A 189 1.26 -9.96 -3.16
CA LEU A 189 0.15 -9.34 -3.89
C LEU A 189 -0.12 -7.88 -3.48
N THR A 190 0.31 -7.47 -2.28
CA THR A 190 -0.05 -6.16 -1.71
C THR A 190 1.07 -5.11 -1.83
N TRP A 191 2.32 -5.50 -2.06
CA TRP A 191 3.46 -4.57 -2.25
C TRP A 191 3.20 -3.50 -3.31
N LEU A 192 2.84 -3.90 -4.53
CA LEU A 192 2.59 -2.95 -5.61
C LEU A 192 1.42 -2.01 -5.32
N PRO A 193 0.21 -2.47 -4.97
CA PRO A 193 -0.91 -1.56 -4.78
C PRO A 193 -0.72 -0.62 -3.58
N TYR A 194 -0.07 -1.03 -2.48
CA TYR A 194 0.27 -0.09 -1.40
C TYR A 194 1.32 0.93 -1.83
N CYS A 195 2.48 0.49 -2.35
CA CYS A 195 3.56 1.42 -2.70
C CYS A 195 3.18 2.31 -3.89
N GLY A 196 2.49 1.75 -4.87
CA GLY A 196 2.04 2.47 -6.06
C GLY A 196 0.95 3.48 -5.74
N LEU A 197 0.09 3.21 -4.74
CA LEU A 197 -0.91 4.17 -4.29
C LEU A 197 -0.25 5.39 -3.63
N PHE A 198 0.82 5.18 -2.84
CA PHE A 198 1.61 6.30 -2.33
C PHE A 198 2.17 7.15 -3.49
N THR A 199 2.83 6.52 -4.45
CA THR A 199 3.38 7.22 -5.63
C THR A 199 2.29 7.99 -6.37
N THR A 200 1.10 7.40 -6.50
CA THR A 200 -0.05 8.01 -7.18
C THR A 200 -0.59 9.24 -6.45
N LEU A 201 -0.66 9.22 -5.12
CA LEU A 201 -1.29 10.29 -4.33
C LEU A 201 -0.32 11.43 -4.03
N PHE A 202 0.93 11.12 -3.73
CA PHE A 202 1.88 12.08 -3.17
C PHE A 202 2.89 12.60 -4.19
N VAL A 203 2.98 11.99 -5.37
CA VAL A 203 3.87 12.43 -6.44
C VAL A 203 3.04 12.85 -7.66
N PRO A 204 3.43 13.92 -8.37
CA PRO A 204 2.80 14.29 -9.63
C PRO A 204 2.73 13.10 -10.60
N PRO A 205 1.59 12.90 -11.26
CA PRO A 205 1.43 11.78 -12.17
C PRO A 205 2.48 11.86 -13.29
N PRO A 206 3.12 10.73 -13.62
CA PRO A 206 4.06 10.67 -14.74
C PRO A 206 3.34 10.93 -16.07
N ALA A 207 4.07 11.41 -17.07
CA ALA A 207 3.58 11.38 -18.45
C ALA A 207 3.52 9.93 -18.94
N ASP A 208 2.70 9.68 -19.97
CA ASP A 208 2.62 8.39 -20.65
C ASP A 208 3.80 8.24 -21.63
N ASP A 209 5.02 8.24 -21.09
CA ASP A 209 6.28 8.05 -21.80
C ASP A 209 7.23 7.13 -21.02
N ALA A 210 8.33 6.72 -21.66
CA ALA A 210 9.29 5.81 -21.04
C ALA A 210 9.91 6.39 -19.76
N LEU A 211 10.15 7.71 -19.73
CA LEU A 211 10.65 8.39 -18.54
C LEU A 211 9.64 8.38 -17.40
N GLY A 212 8.36 8.61 -17.71
CA GLY A 212 7.26 8.50 -16.76
C GLY A 212 7.13 7.11 -16.17
N PHE A 213 7.30 6.06 -16.98
CA PHE A 213 7.36 4.67 -16.53
C PHE A 213 8.49 4.43 -15.52
N VAL A 214 9.72 4.81 -15.88
CA VAL A 214 10.89 4.67 -15.00
C VAL A 214 10.70 5.47 -13.71
N ARG A 215 10.15 6.69 -13.79
CA ARG A 215 9.89 7.52 -12.62
C ARG A 215 8.86 6.89 -11.67
N PHE A 216 7.75 6.39 -12.21
CA PHE A 216 6.70 5.76 -11.39
C PHE A 216 7.23 4.55 -10.64
N PHE A 217 7.86 3.61 -11.36
CA PHE A 217 8.39 2.40 -10.75
C PHE A 217 9.59 2.71 -9.84
N GLY A 218 10.47 3.64 -10.22
CA GLY A 218 11.60 4.06 -9.39
C GLY A 218 11.15 4.59 -8.03
N ILE A 219 10.13 5.46 -8.00
CA ILE A 219 9.56 5.98 -6.75
C ILE A 219 8.83 4.87 -5.99
N THR A 220 8.09 4.01 -6.68
CA THR A 220 7.38 2.89 -6.04
C THR A 220 8.35 1.91 -5.37
N PHE A 221 9.50 1.63 -6.00
CA PHE A 221 10.60 0.88 -5.38
C PHE A 221 11.25 1.63 -4.22
N LEU A 222 11.41 2.95 -4.31
CA LEU A 222 11.91 3.77 -3.21
C LEU A 222 10.99 3.69 -1.99
N VAL A 223 9.68 3.79 -2.19
CA VAL A 223 8.67 3.63 -1.13
C VAL A 223 8.74 2.25 -0.51
N ALA A 224 8.86 1.20 -1.33
CA ALA A 224 9.06 -0.15 -0.85
C ALA A 224 10.34 -0.29 -0.01
N ALA A 225 11.45 0.33 -0.45
CA ALA A 225 12.71 0.33 0.30
C ALA A 225 12.58 1.07 1.64
N VAL A 226 11.85 2.19 1.68
CA VAL A 226 11.54 2.92 2.93
C VAL A 226 10.69 2.05 3.86
N ALA A 227 9.66 1.39 3.34
CA ALA A 227 8.82 0.49 4.12
C ALA A 227 9.61 -0.70 4.68
N ILE A 228 10.52 -1.29 3.90
CA ILE A 228 11.47 -2.31 4.34
C ILE A 228 12.37 -1.75 5.45
N GLY A 229 12.95 -0.56 5.27
CA GLY A 229 13.81 0.08 6.27
C GLY A 229 13.08 0.33 7.60
N LEU A 230 11.86 0.85 7.53
CA LEU A 230 10.99 1.05 8.70
C LEU A 230 10.63 -0.27 9.37
N GLY A 231 10.29 -1.30 8.59
CA GLY A 231 10.01 -2.65 9.10
C GLY A 231 11.21 -3.27 9.83
N VAL A 232 12.42 -3.16 9.25
CA VAL A 232 13.66 -3.64 9.88
C VAL A 232 13.93 -2.85 11.17
N PHE A 233 13.76 -1.53 11.16
CA PHE A 233 13.93 -0.69 12.35
C PHE A 233 12.94 -1.06 13.46
N MET A 234 11.67 -1.24 13.13
CA MET A 234 10.63 -1.68 14.07
C MET A 234 10.93 -3.07 14.64
N ARG A 235 11.41 -4.00 13.81
CA ARG A 235 11.81 -5.33 14.24
C ARG A 235 13.00 -5.30 15.23
N ARG A 236 13.95 -4.37 15.04
CA ARG A 236 15.07 -4.16 15.99
C ARG A 236 14.62 -3.56 17.32
N ARG A 237 13.59 -2.70 17.33
CA ARG A 237 13.04 -2.04 18.53
C ARG A 237 12.22 -2.98 19.43
N GLY A 238 11.74 -4.10 18.89
CA GLY A 238 10.93 -5.08 19.62
C GLY A 238 9.46 -4.65 19.79
N GLU A 239 8.61 -5.60 20.19
CA GLU A 239 7.15 -5.42 20.14
C GLU A 239 6.64 -4.29 21.03
N ALA A 240 7.14 -4.20 22.27
CA ALA A 240 6.75 -3.16 23.22
C ALA A 240 7.13 -1.76 22.72
N GLY A 241 8.31 -1.63 22.09
CA GLY A 241 8.78 -0.37 21.53
C GLY A 241 7.90 0.14 20.38
N VAL A 242 7.46 -0.77 19.51
CA VAL A 242 6.59 -0.42 18.37
C VAL A 242 5.18 -0.09 18.83
N ARG A 243 4.59 -0.85 19.76
CA ARG A 243 3.30 -0.49 20.37
C ARG A 243 3.34 0.90 21.01
N GLY A 244 4.41 1.19 21.75
CA GLY A 244 4.66 2.51 22.32
C GLY A 244 4.76 3.60 21.26
N LEU A 245 5.44 3.35 20.14
CA LEU A 245 5.56 4.29 19.02
C LEU A 245 4.20 4.59 18.39
N TYR A 246 3.39 3.57 18.10
CA TYR A 246 2.06 3.78 17.50
C TYR A 246 1.14 4.57 18.45
N ALA A 247 1.08 4.18 19.72
CA ALA A 247 0.21 4.86 20.69
C ALA A 247 0.69 6.29 21.03
N ARG A 248 2.00 6.51 21.19
CA ARG A 248 2.54 7.78 21.69
C ARG A 248 3.00 8.75 20.62
N ALA A 249 3.27 8.29 19.39
CA ALA A 249 3.75 9.16 18.32
C ALA A 249 2.80 9.15 17.11
N VAL A 250 2.39 7.97 16.62
CA VAL A 250 1.56 7.90 15.40
C VAL A 250 0.15 8.42 15.64
N THR A 251 -0.50 8.03 16.74
CA THR A 251 -1.85 8.54 17.09
C THR A 251 -1.90 10.07 17.28
N PRO A 252 -1.02 10.72 18.06
CA PRO A 252 -1.06 12.18 18.17
C PRO A 252 -0.66 12.86 16.86
N PHE A 253 0.26 12.28 16.07
CA PHE A 253 0.58 12.80 14.75
C PHE A 253 -0.63 12.73 13.81
N ALA A 254 -1.42 11.65 13.85
CA ALA A 254 -2.68 11.57 13.11
C ALA A 254 -3.67 12.67 13.54
N GLY A 255 -3.76 12.96 14.84
CA GLY A 255 -4.53 14.10 15.35
C GLY A 255 -4.05 15.45 14.79
N LEU A 256 -2.73 15.65 14.71
CA LEU A 256 -2.14 16.82 14.07
C LEU A 256 -2.47 16.89 12.58
N VAL A 257 -2.42 15.76 11.85
CA VAL A 257 -2.81 15.71 10.43
C VAL A 257 -4.28 16.13 10.26
N ILE A 258 -5.19 15.67 11.12
CA ILE A 258 -6.59 16.11 11.11
C ILE A 258 -6.67 17.63 11.31
N ALA A 259 -5.97 18.18 12.30
CA ALA A 259 -5.97 19.62 12.56
C ALA A 259 -5.44 20.42 11.36
N ILE A 260 -4.37 19.94 10.72
CA ILE A 260 -3.82 20.57 9.51
C ILE A 260 -4.83 20.52 8.36
N VAL A 261 -5.48 19.38 8.12
CA VAL A 261 -6.52 19.23 7.10
C VAL A 261 -7.66 20.22 7.35
N VAL A 262 -8.23 20.23 8.57
CA VAL A 262 -9.34 21.12 8.93
C VAL A 262 -8.96 22.59 8.83
N ALA A 263 -7.79 22.98 9.35
CA ALA A 263 -7.32 24.37 9.27
C ALA A 263 -7.12 24.81 7.81
N THR A 264 -6.55 23.94 6.97
CA THR A 264 -6.37 24.22 5.54
C THR A 264 -7.72 24.39 4.84
N SER A 265 -8.70 23.54 5.16
CA SER A 265 -10.06 23.64 4.63
C SER A 265 -10.82 24.90 5.04
N VAL A 266 -10.56 25.41 6.24
CA VAL A 266 -11.15 26.69 6.68
C VAL A 266 -10.47 27.87 6.01
N LEU A 267 -9.15 27.81 5.80
CA LEU A 267 -8.36 28.89 5.20
C LEU A 267 -8.53 29.04 3.68
N MET A 268 -8.91 27.96 2.98
CA MET A 268 -9.10 27.92 1.53
C MET A 268 -10.54 28.19 1.09
N ARG A 269 -11.49 28.22 2.04
CA ARG A 269 -12.90 28.63 1.82
C ARG A 269 -13.03 30.15 1.86
#